data_AF-A0A965HPS4-F1
#
_entry.id   AF-A0A965HPS4-F1
#
_cell.length_a   1.000
_cell.length_b   1.000
_cell.length_c   1.000
_cell.angle_alpha   90.00
_cell.angle_beta   90.00
_cell.angle_gamma   90.00
#
_symmetry.space_group_name_H-M   'P 1'
#
loop_
_entity.id
_entity.type
_entity.pdbx_description
1 polymer ?
#
loop_
_entity_poly.entity_id
_entity_poly.type
_entity_poly.pdbx_seq_one_letter_code
_entity_poly.pdbx_strand_id
1 'polypeptide(L)'
;MPRPESRADFSPESSAKARSDPPPFRSPPPDGTAVRNPPLVAWLYSSFHTISTPRIVRANPLSHSPPMFPTIRLPNTTMWEPGPYPGVEFAHLSHDSTNGSRFLLRKFAPGTVIPAHRHPQAAESVVILKGKWIEGNVEYGPGSFFYAPKNTVHGPHRADKEVISVTWYDGPLTIESADATAPAPGAVPPTH
;
A
#
# COMPACT_ATOMS: atom_id res chain seq x y z
N MET A 1 -46.86 -35.96 29.00
CA MET A 1 -46.84 -37.00 27.95
C MET A 1 -48.01 -36.75 27.01
N PRO A 2 -47.86 -36.77 25.67
CA PRO A 2 -46.65 -36.75 24.83
C PRO A 2 -46.68 -35.52 23.87
N ARG A 3 -45.72 -35.15 23.01
CA ARG A 3 -44.46 -35.71 22.47
C ARG A 3 -43.55 -34.50 22.09
N PRO A 4 -42.22 -34.57 22.23
CA PRO A 4 -41.31 -33.47 21.89
C PRO A 4 -40.94 -33.46 20.41
N GLU A 5 -40.83 -32.28 19.79
CA GLU A 5 -40.27 -32.14 18.45
C GLU A 5 -38.73 -32.16 18.46
N SER A 6 -38.21 -32.71 17.38
CA SER A 6 -36.92 -33.38 17.25
C SER A 6 -35.73 -32.45 17.26
N ARG A 7 -34.76 -32.80 18.10
CA ARG A 7 -33.36 -32.43 18.03
C ARG A 7 -32.80 -32.97 16.71
N ALA A 8 -32.34 -32.09 15.82
CA ALA A 8 -31.62 -32.51 14.63
C ALA A 8 -30.20 -32.94 15.05
N ASP A 9 -29.95 -34.24 14.97
CA ASP A 9 -28.62 -34.83 15.05
C ASP A 9 -27.81 -34.40 13.82
N PHE A 10 -26.81 -33.55 14.03
CA PHE A 10 -25.72 -33.37 13.07
C PHE A 10 -24.66 -34.43 13.35
N SER A 11 -24.75 -35.54 12.63
CA SER A 11 -23.66 -36.51 12.51
C SER A 11 -22.57 -35.91 11.59
N PRO A 12 -21.31 -35.82 12.02
CA PRO A 12 -20.23 -35.42 11.13
C PRO A 12 -19.81 -36.61 10.26
N GLU A 13 -20.17 -36.61 8.98
CA GLU A 13 -19.62 -37.56 8.02
C GLU A 13 -18.11 -37.34 7.86
N SER A 14 -17.36 -38.35 8.28
CA SER A 14 -15.93 -38.50 8.08
C SER A 14 -15.62 -38.79 6.60
N SER A 15 -15.22 -37.77 5.84
CA SER A 15 -14.53 -37.98 4.57
C SER A 15 -13.02 -37.87 4.79
N ALA A 16 -12.41 -38.98 5.19
CA ALA A 16 -10.97 -39.15 5.23
C ALA A 16 -10.42 -39.12 3.79
N LYS A 17 -9.87 -37.97 3.36
CA LYS A 17 -9.00 -37.91 2.19
C LYS A 17 -7.72 -38.66 2.51
N ALA A 18 -7.51 -39.79 1.84
CA ALA A 18 -6.26 -40.55 1.88
C ALA A 18 -5.08 -39.63 1.59
N ARG A 19 -4.17 -39.49 2.57
CA ARG A 19 -2.85 -38.88 2.36
C ARG A 19 -2.00 -39.96 1.70
N SER A 20 -1.58 -39.74 0.46
CA SER A 20 -0.56 -40.57 -0.18
C SER A 20 0.79 -40.23 0.45
N ASP A 21 1.46 -41.22 1.03
CA ASP A 21 2.81 -41.07 1.57
C ASP A 21 3.79 -40.62 0.47
N PRO A 22 4.74 -39.71 0.77
CA PRO A 22 5.80 -39.39 -0.16
C PRO A 22 6.78 -40.57 -0.27
N PRO A 23 7.33 -40.85 -1.47
CA PRO A 23 8.31 -41.92 -1.63
C PRO A 23 9.61 -41.59 -0.87
N PRO A 24 10.35 -42.59 -0.38
CA PRO A 24 11.55 -42.37 0.41
C PRO A 24 12.65 -41.68 -0.42
N PHE A 25 13.32 -40.72 0.20
CA PHE A 25 14.54 -40.08 -0.33
C PHE A 25 15.62 -41.14 -0.57
N ARG A 26 16.04 -41.33 -1.83
CA ARG A 26 17.27 -42.07 -2.15
C ARG A 26 18.47 -41.13 -2.04
N SER A 27 19.42 -41.48 -1.18
CA SER A 27 20.73 -40.84 -1.15
C SER A 27 21.50 -41.09 -2.45
N PRO A 28 22.28 -40.12 -2.97
CA PRO A 28 23.14 -40.35 -4.12
C PRO A 28 24.34 -41.23 -3.75
N PRO A 29 24.83 -42.09 -4.65
CA PRO A 29 26.05 -42.85 -4.43
C PRO A 29 27.29 -41.94 -4.44
N PRO A 30 28.34 -42.27 -3.66
CA PRO A 30 29.61 -41.56 -3.73
C PRO A 30 30.37 -41.98 -4.99
N ASP A 31 31.33 -41.14 -5.38
CA ASP A 31 32.40 -41.44 -6.33
C ASP A 31 32.13 -41.19 -7.82
N GLY A 32 32.38 -39.94 -8.19
CA GLY A 32 33.23 -39.51 -9.30
C GLY A 32 33.48 -40.49 -10.45
N THR A 33 32.67 -40.40 -11.50
CA THR A 33 33.12 -40.59 -12.88
C THR A 33 32.35 -39.66 -13.82
N ALA A 34 33.08 -38.89 -14.61
CA ALA A 34 32.55 -37.92 -15.55
C ALA A 34 31.97 -38.63 -16.78
N VAL A 35 30.71 -38.33 -17.11
CA VAL A 35 30.13 -38.66 -18.42
C VAL A 35 29.80 -37.35 -19.12
N ARG A 36 30.50 -37.09 -20.22
CA ARG A 36 30.25 -35.97 -21.13
C ARG A 36 29.05 -36.30 -22.03
N ASN A 37 28.03 -35.44 -22.01
CA ASN A 37 27.02 -35.33 -23.08
C ASN A 37 26.88 -33.86 -23.50
N PRO A 38 26.72 -33.55 -24.80
CA PRO A 38 26.66 -32.19 -25.34
C PRO A 38 25.26 -31.56 -25.17
N PRO A 39 25.12 -30.24 -25.41
CA PRO A 39 24.28 -29.38 -24.58
C PRO A 39 22.85 -29.27 -25.09
N LEU A 40 21.88 -29.32 -24.17
CA LEU A 40 20.53 -28.83 -24.41
C LEU A 40 20.09 -27.93 -23.25
N VAL A 41 20.11 -26.63 -23.53
CA VAL A 41 19.20 -25.60 -23.02
C VAL A 41 19.27 -25.30 -21.51
N ALA A 42 20.23 -24.45 -21.12
CA ALA A 42 20.14 -23.64 -19.91
C ALA A 42 19.86 -22.19 -20.32
N TRP A 43 18.65 -21.73 -20.00
CA TRP A 43 18.19 -20.37 -20.22
C TRP A 43 19.08 -19.37 -19.46
N LEU A 44 19.66 -18.44 -20.22
CA LEU A 44 20.47 -17.33 -19.72
C LEU A 44 19.61 -16.37 -18.89
N TYR A 45 20.06 -16.09 -17.67
CA TYR A 45 19.78 -14.84 -16.99
C TYR A 45 20.31 -13.69 -17.84
N SER A 46 19.42 -12.92 -18.49
CA SER A 46 19.68 -11.52 -18.78
C SER A 46 18.40 -10.81 -19.23
N SER A 47 17.59 -10.35 -18.29
CA SER A 47 16.65 -9.26 -18.59
C SER A 47 17.39 -7.95 -18.37
N PHE A 48 18.09 -7.52 -19.42
CA PHE A 48 18.50 -6.13 -19.56
C PHE A 48 17.24 -5.27 -19.38
N HIS A 49 17.23 -4.46 -18.34
CA HIS A 49 16.28 -3.36 -18.23
C HIS A 49 16.64 -2.37 -19.33
N THR A 50 16.04 -2.50 -20.51
CA THR A 50 15.91 -1.33 -21.38
C THR A 50 15.05 -0.36 -20.60
N ILE A 51 15.68 0.65 -20.00
CA ILE A 51 14.98 1.86 -19.57
C ILE A 51 14.41 2.44 -20.87
N SER A 52 13.16 2.07 -21.17
CA SER A 52 12.38 2.77 -22.17
C SER A 52 12.32 4.20 -21.67
N THR A 53 12.96 5.11 -22.40
CA THR A 53 12.83 6.54 -22.15
C THR A 53 11.34 6.84 -21.99
N PRO A 54 10.93 7.60 -20.95
CA PRO A 54 9.52 7.92 -20.79
C PRO A 54 9.08 8.61 -22.07
N ARG A 55 8.22 7.94 -22.84
CA ARG A 55 7.57 8.54 -23.99
C ARG A 55 6.70 9.65 -23.40
N ILE A 56 7.21 10.88 -23.45
CA ILE A 56 6.41 12.06 -23.17
C ILE A 56 5.23 11.94 -24.13
N VAL A 57 4.04 11.68 -23.60
CA VAL A 57 2.81 11.78 -24.37
C VAL A 57 2.67 13.26 -24.66
N ARG A 58 3.27 13.71 -25.78
CA ARG A 58 2.99 15.02 -26.32
C ARG A 58 1.54 14.97 -26.78
N ALA A 59 0.68 15.72 -26.11
CA ALA A 59 -0.68 15.92 -26.56
C ALA A 59 -0.63 16.39 -28.02
N ASN A 60 -1.41 15.73 -28.89
CA ASN A 60 -1.56 16.19 -30.26
C ASN A 60 -2.26 17.56 -30.21
N PRO A 61 -1.62 18.66 -30.62
CA PRO A 61 -2.17 20.02 -30.45
C PRO A 61 -3.46 20.27 -31.27
N LEU A 62 -3.89 19.29 -32.08
CA LEU A 62 -5.11 19.39 -32.90
C LEU A 62 -6.30 18.57 -32.36
N SER A 63 -6.14 17.81 -31.26
CA SER A 63 -7.24 17.06 -30.66
C SER A 63 -8.07 17.96 -29.74
N HIS A 64 -9.28 18.31 -30.19
CA HIS A 64 -10.23 19.17 -29.46
C HIS A 64 -11.11 18.39 -28.46
N SER A 65 -10.79 17.12 -28.17
CA SER A 65 -11.53 16.33 -27.18
C SER A 65 -10.92 16.54 -25.80
N PRO A 66 -11.73 16.84 -24.76
CA PRO A 66 -11.22 16.85 -23.40
C PRO A 66 -10.61 15.49 -23.05
N PRO A 67 -9.59 15.44 -22.17
CA PRO A 67 -8.99 14.18 -21.78
C PRO A 67 -10.06 13.27 -21.15
N MET A 68 -9.98 11.97 -21.46
CA MET A 68 -10.90 10.95 -20.94
C MET A 68 -10.93 10.95 -19.41
N PHE A 69 -9.81 11.27 -18.76
CA PHE A 69 -9.71 11.48 -17.31
C PHE A 69 -9.40 12.95 -17.02
N PRO A 70 -10.24 13.66 -16.26
CA PRO A 70 -10.05 15.08 -15.97
C PRO A 70 -8.86 15.35 -15.05
N THR A 71 -8.46 14.37 -14.24
CA THR A 71 -7.24 14.45 -13.40
C THR A 71 -6.28 13.34 -13.79
N ILE A 72 -5.04 13.72 -14.13
CA ILE A 72 -3.95 12.80 -14.46
C ILE A 72 -2.72 13.20 -13.64
N ARG A 73 -2.11 12.23 -12.93
CA ARG A 73 -0.81 12.37 -12.26
C ARG A 73 0.13 11.30 -12.77
N LEU A 74 1.12 11.68 -13.56
CA LEU A 74 2.14 10.74 -14.04
C LEU A 74 3.32 10.72 -13.07
N PRO A 75 4.03 9.59 -12.89
CA PRO A 75 5.10 9.44 -11.90
C PRO A 75 6.17 10.54 -11.94
N ASN A 76 6.47 11.07 -13.13
CA ASN A 76 7.55 12.05 -13.34
C ASN A 76 7.05 13.49 -13.54
N THR A 77 5.74 13.71 -13.47
CA THR A 77 5.12 15.05 -13.64
C THR A 77 4.21 15.38 -12.46
N THR A 78 4.26 14.58 -11.39
CA THR A 78 3.47 14.82 -10.19
C THR A 78 4.02 16.05 -9.50
N MET A 79 3.17 17.07 -9.35
CA MET A 79 3.49 18.25 -8.56
C MET A 79 3.26 17.91 -7.09
N TRP A 80 4.34 18.01 -6.31
CA TRP A 80 4.34 17.78 -4.88
C TRP A 80 4.30 19.13 -4.17
N GLU A 81 3.45 19.26 -3.17
CA GLU A 81 3.30 20.45 -2.35
C GLU A 81 3.69 20.13 -0.90
N PRO A 82 4.32 21.06 -0.17
CA PRO A 82 4.67 20.83 1.23
C PRO A 82 3.45 20.44 2.06
N GLY A 83 3.54 19.33 2.79
CA GLY A 83 2.50 18.88 3.70
C GLY A 83 2.55 19.56 5.07
N PRO A 84 1.70 19.13 6.02
CA PRO A 84 1.61 19.72 7.35
C PRO A 84 2.79 19.38 8.27
N TYR A 85 3.68 18.47 7.87
CA TYR A 85 4.87 18.11 8.65
C TYR A 85 6.14 18.26 7.82
N PRO A 86 7.29 18.64 8.43
CA PRO A 86 8.57 18.68 7.74
C PRO A 86 8.90 17.32 7.10
N GLY A 87 9.34 17.34 5.85
CA GLY A 87 9.64 16.12 5.10
C GLY A 87 8.39 15.32 4.66
N VAL A 88 7.20 15.93 4.72
CA VAL A 88 5.97 15.40 4.12
C VAL A 88 5.59 16.26 2.94
N GLU A 89 5.18 15.62 1.84
CA GLU A 89 4.65 16.29 0.66
C GLU A 89 3.35 15.62 0.23
N PHE A 90 2.41 16.40 -0.30
CA PHE A 90 1.15 15.93 -0.85
C PHE A 90 1.09 16.13 -2.37
N ALA A 91 0.39 15.22 -3.04
CA ALA A 91 -0.07 15.45 -4.40
C ALA A 91 -1.56 15.10 -4.49
N HIS A 92 -2.39 16.12 -4.68
CA HIS A 92 -3.84 15.98 -4.71
C HIS A 92 -4.31 15.20 -5.94
N LEU A 93 -5.20 14.21 -5.72
CA LEU A 93 -5.82 13.36 -6.75
C LEU A 93 -7.29 13.72 -6.98
N SER A 94 -8.06 13.96 -5.91
CA SER A 94 -9.41 14.51 -5.99
C SER A 94 -9.80 15.21 -4.69
N HIS A 95 -10.78 16.12 -4.80
CA HIS A 95 -11.39 16.80 -3.68
C HIS A 95 -12.87 17.00 -3.98
N ASP A 96 -13.72 16.64 -3.01
CA ASP A 96 -15.14 16.97 -3.05
C ASP A 96 -15.39 18.15 -2.12
N SER A 97 -15.73 19.31 -2.69
CA SER A 97 -15.97 20.53 -1.92
C SER A 97 -17.27 20.50 -1.11
N THR A 98 -18.18 19.55 -1.38
CA THR A 98 -19.48 19.46 -0.67
C THR A 98 -19.32 18.85 0.71
N ASN A 99 -18.47 17.83 0.85
CA ASN A 99 -18.19 17.13 2.12
C ASN A 99 -16.75 17.31 2.61
N GLY A 100 -15.88 17.93 1.82
CA GLY A 100 -14.47 18.18 2.14
C GLY A 100 -13.57 16.95 2.01
N SER A 101 -14.06 15.84 1.47
CA SER A 101 -13.29 14.60 1.30
C SER A 101 -12.12 14.79 0.33
N ARG A 102 -10.99 14.15 0.63
CA ARG A 102 -9.74 14.32 -0.13
C ARG A 102 -9.14 12.97 -0.47
N PHE A 103 -8.75 12.82 -1.72
CA PHE A 103 -7.93 11.71 -2.18
C PHE A 103 -6.59 12.25 -2.66
N LEU A 104 -5.48 11.72 -2.13
CA LEU A 104 -4.16 12.27 -2.39
C LEU A 104 -3.07 11.21 -2.31
N LEU A 105 -1.93 11.52 -2.91
CA LEU A 105 -0.67 10.84 -2.61
C LEU A 105 0.04 11.60 -1.50
N ARG A 106 0.70 10.85 -0.61
CA ARG A 106 1.62 11.40 0.40
C ARG A 106 3.00 10.83 0.17
N LYS A 107 4.01 11.69 0.19
CA LYS A 107 5.42 11.30 0.22
C LYS A 107 6.02 11.71 1.55
N PHE A 108 6.78 10.80 2.13
CA PHE A 108 7.52 11.02 3.37
C PHE A 108 9.01 10.82 3.08
N ALA A 109 9.83 11.79 3.45
CA ALA A 109 11.28 11.67 3.39
C ALA A 109 11.78 10.56 4.36
N PRO A 110 12.93 9.94 4.09
CA PRO A 110 13.55 9.00 5.02
C PRO A 110 13.79 9.65 6.40
N GLY A 111 13.42 8.93 7.46
CA GLY A 111 13.56 9.38 8.84
C GLY A 111 12.41 10.27 9.33
N THR A 112 11.46 10.67 8.48
CA THR A 112 10.30 11.46 8.90
C THR A 112 9.51 10.72 9.98
N VAL A 113 9.19 11.43 11.07
CA VAL A 113 8.33 10.96 12.14
C VAL A 113 7.08 11.82 12.18
N ILE A 114 5.93 11.17 12.15
CA ILE A 114 4.63 11.82 12.33
C ILE A 114 4.17 11.52 13.75
N PRO A 115 4.00 12.55 14.61
CA PRO A 115 3.50 12.35 15.96
C PRO A 115 2.13 11.67 15.99
N ALA A 116 1.80 11.06 17.12
CA ALA A 116 0.45 10.53 17.32
C ALA A 116 -0.58 11.66 17.21
N HIS A 117 -1.61 11.45 16.39
CA HIS A 117 -2.62 12.46 16.09
C HIS A 117 -3.96 11.82 15.78
N ARG A 118 -4.99 12.65 15.61
CA ARG A 118 -6.32 12.25 15.16
C ARG A 118 -6.82 13.19 14.08
N HIS A 119 -7.80 12.70 13.32
CA HIS A 119 -8.58 13.47 12.35
C HIS A 119 -10.01 13.64 12.86
N PRO A 120 -10.36 14.79 13.47
CA PRO A 120 -11.67 14.97 14.11
C PRO A 120 -12.84 14.90 13.13
N GLN A 121 -12.60 15.22 11.85
CA GLN A 121 -13.64 15.42 10.85
C GLN A 121 -13.68 14.34 9.76
N ALA A 122 -12.68 13.46 9.67
CA ALA A 122 -12.56 12.45 8.63
C ALA A 122 -12.02 11.13 9.18
N ALA A 123 -12.47 10.01 8.64
CA ALA A 123 -11.74 8.75 8.70
C ALA A 123 -10.57 8.79 7.70
N GLU A 124 -9.54 7.99 7.95
CA GLU A 124 -8.37 7.87 7.09
C GLU A 124 -8.24 6.44 6.56
N SER A 125 -8.14 6.29 5.24
CA SER A 125 -7.83 5.03 4.56
C SER A 125 -6.54 5.16 3.79
N VAL A 126 -5.58 4.27 4.02
CA VAL A 126 -4.21 4.38 3.50
C VAL A 126 -3.81 3.09 2.81
N VAL A 127 -3.11 3.20 1.67
CA VAL A 127 -2.35 2.10 1.10
C VAL A 127 -0.91 2.54 0.87
N ILE A 128 0.05 1.75 1.36
CA ILE A 128 1.47 1.98 1.06
C ILE A 128 1.77 1.53 -0.36
N LEU A 129 2.36 2.40 -1.17
CA LEU A 129 2.76 2.13 -2.55
C LEU A 129 4.27 1.88 -2.67
N LYS A 130 5.06 2.53 -1.82
CA LYS A 130 6.53 2.44 -1.81
C LYS A 130 7.04 2.64 -0.38
N GLY A 131 8.16 1.99 -0.06
CA GLY A 131 8.93 2.30 1.14
C GLY A 131 8.66 1.35 2.30
N LYS A 132 8.99 1.84 3.50
CA LYS A 132 8.88 1.11 4.76
C LYS A 132 8.32 2.04 5.83
N TRP A 133 7.07 1.79 6.20
CA TRP A 133 6.32 2.52 7.21
C TRP A 133 6.35 1.73 8.52
N ILE A 134 6.63 2.38 9.64
CA ILE A 134 6.79 1.72 10.94
C ILE A 134 5.83 2.35 11.94
N GLU A 135 5.10 1.50 12.67
CA GLU A 135 4.28 1.89 13.82
C GLU A 135 4.57 0.94 14.98
N GLY A 136 5.00 1.50 16.12
CA GLY A 136 5.54 0.69 17.22
C GLY A 136 6.69 -0.20 16.74
N ASN A 137 6.52 -1.53 16.87
CA ASN A 137 7.49 -2.53 16.45
C ASN A 137 7.09 -3.25 15.14
N VAL A 138 6.08 -2.76 14.43
CA VAL A 138 5.56 -3.40 13.21
C VAL A 138 6.01 -2.61 11.98
N GLU A 139 6.49 -3.34 10.99
CA GLU A 139 6.92 -2.80 9.70
C GLU A 139 5.90 -3.11 8.61
N TYR A 140 5.55 -2.11 7.84
CA TYR A 140 4.57 -2.19 6.76
C TYR A 140 5.18 -1.73 5.44
N GLY A 141 5.11 -2.62 4.45
CA GLY A 141 5.61 -2.40 3.09
C GLY A 141 4.49 -2.12 2.07
N PRO A 142 4.84 -2.07 0.77
CA PRO A 142 3.88 -1.88 -0.31
C PRO A 142 2.72 -2.90 -0.27
N GLY A 143 1.50 -2.43 -0.51
CA GLY A 143 0.28 -3.23 -0.44
C GLY A 143 -0.36 -3.29 0.95
N SER A 144 0.32 -2.79 1.99
CA SER A 144 -0.28 -2.69 3.34
C SER A 144 -1.40 -1.65 3.33
N PHE A 145 -2.54 -2.00 3.94
CA PHE A 145 -3.69 -1.14 4.10
C PHE A 145 -3.88 -0.75 5.57
N PHE A 146 -4.22 0.51 5.81
CA PHE A 146 -4.58 1.02 7.14
C PHE A 146 -5.92 1.72 7.09
N TYR A 147 -6.65 1.61 8.19
CA TYR A 147 -7.89 2.33 8.40
C TYR A 147 -7.93 2.89 9.82
N ALA A 148 -8.11 4.19 9.94
CA ALA A 148 -8.38 4.87 11.19
C ALA A 148 -9.80 5.48 11.12
N PRO A 149 -10.74 5.05 11.96
CA PRO A 149 -12.04 5.70 12.04
C PRO A 149 -11.90 7.18 12.42
N LYS A 150 -12.89 7.98 12.05
CA LYS A 150 -12.98 9.39 12.42
C LYS A 150 -12.73 9.58 13.93
N ASN A 151 -11.94 10.60 14.25
CA ASN A 151 -11.55 10.97 15.61
C ASN A 151 -10.74 9.90 16.38
N THR A 152 -10.17 8.91 15.70
CA THR A 152 -9.29 7.89 16.31
C THR A 152 -7.86 8.38 16.35
N VAL A 153 -7.20 8.28 17.51
CA VAL A 153 -5.76 8.54 17.64
C VAL A 153 -4.97 7.40 17.00
N HIS A 154 -4.03 7.74 16.13
CA HIS A 154 -3.10 6.81 15.48
C HIS A 154 -1.69 7.39 15.43
N GLY A 155 -0.71 6.50 15.26
CA GLY A 155 0.72 6.81 15.34
C GLY A 155 1.31 6.61 16.75
N PRO A 156 2.54 7.08 17.00
CA PRO A 156 3.41 7.78 16.06
C PRO A 156 3.83 6.88 14.90
N HIS A 157 4.10 7.50 13.76
CA HIS A 157 4.53 6.80 12.56
C HIS A 157 5.96 7.20 12.19
N ARG A 158 6.72 6.27 11.62
CA ARG A 158 8.07 6.54 11.11
C ARG A 158 8.24 6.01 9.70
N ALA A 159 8.74 6.86 8.81
CA ALA A 159 9.22 6.46 7.50
C ALA A 159 10.70 6.06 7.61
N ASP A 160 11.01 4.76 7.61
CA ASP A 160 12.42 4.30 7.69
C ASP A 160 13.21 4.62 6.41
N LYS A 161 12.51 4.56 5.28
CA LYS A 161 12.96 4.99 3.95
C LYS A 161 11.96 5.98 3.38
N GLU A 162 12.21 6.48 2.18
CA GLU A 162 11.18 7.22 1.45
C GLU A 162 9.92 6.35 1.33
N VAL A 163 8.79 6.88 1.79
CA VAL A 163 7.49 6.22 1.72
C VAL A 163 6.58 7.02 0.79
N ILE A 164 5.90 6.31 -0.11
CA ILE A 164 4.78 6.87 -0.87
C ILE A 164 3.54 6.07 -0.47
N SER A 165 2.47 6.78 -0.13
CA SER A 165 1.15 6.20 0.11
C SER A 165 0.11 6.90 -0.75
N VAL A 166 -0.96 6.17 -1.07
CA VAL A 166 -2.22 6.76 -1.52
C VAL A 166 -3.17 6.78 -0.32
N THR A 167 -3.89 7.88 -0.14
CA THR A 167 -4.67 8.11 1.07
C THR A 167 -5.97 8.82 0.75
N TRP A 168 -7.05 8.30 1.31
CA TRP A 168 -8.39 8.86 1.23
C TRP A 168 -8.85 9.29 2.61
N TYR A 169 -9.35 10.52 2.68
CA TYR A 169 -10.08 11.09 3.79
C TYR A 169 -11.53 11.30 3.36
N ASP A 170 -12.49 10.76 4.10
CA ASP A 170 -13.92 10.82 3.77
C ASP A 170 -14.62 12.12 4.22
N GLY A 171 -13.84 13.09 4.71
CA GLY A 171 -14.29 14.42 5.12
C GLY A 171 -13.12 15.40 5.19
N PRO A 172 -13.31 16.59 5.80
CA PRO A 172 -12.30 17.62 5.87
C PRO A 172 -11.03 17.15 6.60
N LEU A 173 -9.89 17.22 5.93
CA LEU A 173 -8.59 16.91 6.52
C LEU A 173 -8.20 17.99 7.54
N THR A 174 -8.39 17.67 8.81
CA THR A 174 -7.93 18.42 9.98
C THR A 174 -7.10 17.52 10.86
N ILE A 175 -6.11 18.07 11.56
CA ILE A 175 -5.12 17.31 12.32
C ILE A 175 -5.07 17.88 13.72
N GLU A 176 -5.29 17.03 14.72
CA GLU A 176 -5.11 17.38 16.13
C GLU A 176 -4.07 16.44 16.75
N SER A 177 -3.02 17.03 17.32
CA SER A 177 -2.00 16.26 18.05
C SER A 177 -2.64 15.54 19.24
N ALA A 178 -2.23 14.29 19.47
CA ALA A 178 -2.67 13.52 20.64
C ALA A 178 -1.91 13.93 21.91
N ASP A 179 -0.70 14.46 21.76
CA ASP A 179 0.16 14.95 22.84
C ASP A 179 0.34 16.47 22.69
N ALA A 180 0.08 17.22 23.77
CA ALA A 180 0.23 18.67 23.81
C ALA A 180 1.71 19.14 23.72
N THR A 181 2.67 18.23 23.94
CA THR A 181 4.10 18.51 23.83
C THR A 181 4.68 18.19 22.45
N ALA A 182 3.91 17.49 21.60
CA ALA A 182 4.33 17.22 20.23
C ALA A 182 4.33 18.51 19.38
N PRO A 183 5.24 18.63 18.40
CA PRO A 183 5.22 19.73 17.46
C PRO A 183 3.84 19.85 16.81
N ALA A 184 3.27 21.06 16.81
CA ALA A 184 1.98 21.30 16.18
C ALA A 184 2.10 21.04 14.66
N PRO A 185 1.10 20.38 14.05
CA PRO A 185 1.05 20.27 12.60
C PRO A 185 0.95 21.66 11.98
N GLY A 186 1.66 21.86 10.87
CA GLY A 186 1.47 23.00 9.99
C GLY A 186 0.10 22.98 9.32
N ALA A 187 -0.20 24.04 8.57
CA ALA A 187 -1.44 24.12 7.81
C ALA A 187 -1.52 22.99 6.79
N VAL A 188 -2.70 22.37 6.68
CA VAL A 188 -2.99 21.44 5.59
C VAL A 188 -3.13 22.27 4.31
N PRO A 189 -2.38 21.95 3.24
CA PRO A 189 -2.49 22.67 1.98
C PRO A 189 -3.93 22.75 1.47
N PRO A 190 -4.34 23.89 0.89
CA PRO A 190 -5.61 23.98 0.18
C PRO A 190 -5.58 23.07 -1.04
N THR A 191 -6.74 22.55 -1.39
CA THR A 191 -6.92 21.79 -2.65
C THR A 191 -7.09 22.79 -3.79
N HIS A 192 -6.23 22.73 -4.80
CA HIS A 192 -6.34 23.51 -6.04
C HIS A 192 -7.34 22.90 -7.03
#